data_AF-A0A963YPQ1-F1
#
_entry.id   AF-A0A963YPQ1-F1
#
_cell.length_a   1.000
_cell.length_b   1.000
_cell.length_c   1.000
_cell.angle_alpha   90.00
_cell.angle_beta   90.00
_cell.angle_gamma   90.00
#
_symmetry.space_group_name_H-M   'P 1'
#
loop_
_entity.id
_entity.type
_entity.pdbx_description
1 polymer ?
#
loop_
_entity_poly.entity_id
_entity_poly.type
_entity_poly.pdbx_seq_one_letter_code
_entity_poly.pdbx_strand_id
1 'polypeptide(L)'
;MSGSTSTVNGGTVPNNYTNSAAAFANYFNSTTSITVLPDTTSGAATVSGSAVLTSTNSAMTISGADAVADTTTGSNAITTTSSTAIFTAPNDTVTAAGNSSTVVGADSGTTTFMSTGSNSSVVGGAGSISGAVSGSNTTLIGGTSSSAFSVAGAGNLAVAGSTGSTTINLTQTGTAGNIIATNPNGGNATLQATLSANGADSVIGGGGASTITAGAGHDVFGFVNGHAGGSEVIIGFNSSDNLAFGGYGYSITNTPSETLTAAGDVIKLSDGTTITLQGYDHKLWS
;
A
#
# COMPACT_ATOMS: atom_id res chain seq x y z
N MET A 1 5.52 -4.13 -38.73
CA MET A 1 6.92 -3.74 -38.45
C MET A 1 7.56 -4.89 -37.69
N SER A 2 8.67 -5.43 -38.18
CA SER A 2 9.37 -6.53 -37.53
C SER A 2 10.18 -5.96 -36.36
N GLY A 3 9.69 -6.11 -35.13
CA GLY A 3 10.46 -5.75 -33.94
C GLY A 3 11.72 -6.61 -33.85
N SER A 4 12.89 -5.99 -33.81
CA SER A 4 14.14 -6.68 -33.52
C SER A 4 14.14 -7.13 -32.06
N THR A 5 14.08 -8.44 -31.82
CA THR A 5 14.25 -9.03 -30.49
C THR A 5 15.73 -8.99 -30.11
N SER A 6 16.15 -7.93 -29.42
CA SER A 6 17.49 -7.85 -28.85
C SER A 6 17.48 -8.50 -27.48
N THR A 7 18.05 -9.70 -27.34
CA THR A 7 18.28 -10.34 -26.04
C THR A 7 19.36 -9.55 -25.28
N VAL A 8 18.97 -8.79 -24.25
CA VAL A 8 19.95 -8.17 -23.36
C VAL A 8 20.33 -9.16 -22.26
N ASN A 9 21.56 -9.68 -22.34
CA ASN A 9 22.18 -10.41 -21.24
C ASN A 9 22.89 -9.42 -20.32
N GLY A 10 22.41 -9.28 -19.08
CA GLY A 10 23.18 -8.68 -17.97
C GLY A 10 23.42 -7.17 -18.06
N GLY A 11 22.36 -6.37 -18.22
CA GLY A 11 22.45 -4.91 -18.07
C GLY A 11 22.60 -4.48 -16.60
N THR A 12 23.37 -3.42 -16.35
CA THR A 12 23.42 -2.71 -15.06
C THR A 12 22.02 -2.23 -14.67
N VAL A 13 21.60 -2.47 -13.43
CA VAL A 13 20.34 -1.97 -12.87
C VAL A 13 20.29 -0.44 -13.07
N PRO A 14 19.28 0.11 -13.76
CA PRO A 14 19.14 1.56 -13.94
C PRO A 14 19.09 2.28 -12.59
N ASN A 15 19.67 3.48 -12.51
CA ASN A 15 19.77 4.28 -11.28
C ASN A 15 18.42 4.55 -10.58
N ASN A 16 17.31 4.45 -11.31
CA ASN A 16 15.94 4.65 -10.79
C ASN A 16 15.43 3.49 -9.91
N TYR A 17 16.24 2.44 -9.73
CA TYR A 17 15.89 1.23 -8.97
C TYR A 17 16.92 0.90 -7.89
N THR A 18 17.68 1.90 -7.42
CA THR A 18 18.76 1.68 -6.44
C THR A 18 18.25 1.04 -5.15
N ASN A 19 17.01 1.32 -4.74
CA ASN A 19 16.38 0.71 -3.57
C ASN A 19 15.70 -0.65 -3.84
N SER A 20 15.57 -1.05 -5.11
CA SER A 20 14.88 -2.29 -5.54
C SER A 20 15.78 -3.22 -6.37
N ALA A 21 17.08 -2.96 -6.43
CA ALA A 21 18.05 -3.70 -7.24
C ALA A 21 18.08 -5.21 -6.96
N ALA A 22 17.92 -5.62 -5.70
CA ALA A 22 17.84 -7.03 -5.32
C ALA A 22 16.55 -7.71 -5.83
N ALA A 23 15.42 -6.99 -5.83
CA ALA A 23 14.18 -7.49 -6.40
C ALA A 23 14.28 -7.59 -7.93
N PHE A 24 14.82 -6.57 -8.59
CA PHE A 24 15.05 -6.56 -10.04
C PHE A 24 15.89 -7.77 -10.50
N ALA A 25 16.98 -8.09 -9.78
CA ALA A 25 17.86 -9.20 -10.12
C ALA A 25 17.18 -10.59 -10.05
N ASN A 26 16.18 -10.76 -9.17
CA ASN A 26 15.44 -12.03 -9.05
C ASN A 26 14.53 -12.28 -10.26
N TYR A 27 13.98 -11.23 -10.87
CA TYR A 27 13.07 -11.33 -12.02
C TYR A 27 13.80 -11.34 -13.37
N PHE A 28 14.93 -10.65 -13.46
CA PHE A 28 15.74 -10.53 -14.68
C PHE A 28 17.09 -11.24 -14.51
N ASN A 29 17.06 -12.56 -14.28
CA ASN A 29 18.28 -13.37 -14.22
C ASN A 29 18.82 -13.67 -15.63
N SER A 30 20.01 -14.27 -15.72
CA SER A 30 20.71 -14.54 -16.99
C SER A 30 20.00 -15.50 -17.95
N THR A 31 18.85 -16.06 -17.57
CA THR A 31 18.05 -16.98 -18.40
C THR A 31 16.75 -16.35 -18.91
N THR A 32 16.36 -15.17 -18.44
CA THR A 32 15.14 -14.50 -18.87
C THR A 32 15.33 -13.90 -20.26
N SER A 33 14.50 -14.29 -21.24
CA SER A 33 14.46 -13.60 -22.53
C SER A 33 13.76 -12.25 -22.37
N ILE A 34 14.49 -11.17 -22.64
CA ILE A 34 14.00 -9.80 -22.48
C ILE A 34 13.77 -9.19 -23.85
N THR A 35 12.57 -8.64 -24.07
CA THR A 35 12.29 -7.75 -25.18
C THR A 35 12.60 -6.32 -24.76
N VAL A 36 13.67 -5.74 -25.32
CA VAL A 36 13.89 -4.28 -25.20
C VAL A 36 13.08 -3.59 -26.27
N LEU A 37 12.19 -2.70 -25.85
CA LEU A 37 11.35 -1.96 -26.77
C LEU A 37 12.06 -0.68 -27.20
N PRO A 38 12.41 -0.54 -28.49
CA PRO A 38 13.10 0.64 -28.97
C PRO A 38 12.20 1.88 -28.89
N ASP A 39 12.84 3.04 -28.89
CA ASP A 39 12.20 4.36 -29.01
C ASP A 39 11.46 4.48 -30.36
N THR A 40 10.23 4.00 -30.39
CA THR A 40 9.32 4.27 -31.50
C THR A 40 8.18 5.13 -30.98
N THR A 41 8.47 6.42 -30.79
CA THR A 41 7.52 7.54 -31.00
C THR A 41 6.04 7.20 -30.75
N SER A 42 5.58 7.42 -29.52
CA SER A 42 4.17 7.68 -29.15
C SER A 42 3.09 6.66 -29.54
N GLY A 43 3.45 5.44 -29.93
CA GLY A 43 2.51 4.41 -30.39
C GLY A 43 2.10 3.42 -29.30
N ALA A 44 0.89 2.86 -29.40
CA ALA A 44 0.49 1.70 -28.60
C ALA A 44 1.31 0.46 -29.01
N ALA A 45 2.01 -0.17 -28.05
CA ALA A 45 2.77 -1.40 -28.30
C ALA A 45 2.11 -2.62 -27.65
N THR A 46 2.16 -3.78 -28.31
CA THR A 46 1.79 -5.07 -27.72
C THR A 46 3.00 -5.99 -27.70
N VAL A 47 3.33 -6.51 -26.52
CA VAL A 47 4.53 -7.34 -26.31
C VAL A 47 4.14 -8.64 -25.65
N SER A 48 4.75 -9.73 -26.13
CA SER A 48 4.65 -11.04 -25.49
C SER A 48 5.97 -11.39 -24.82
N GLY A 49 5.93 -11.79 -23.56
CA GLY A 49 7.11 -12.07 -22.75
C GLY A 49 7.67 -10.83 -22.03
N SER A 50 8.67 -11.07 -21.17
CA SER A 50 9.26 -10.04 -20.30
C SER A 50 9.86 -8.88 -21.10
N ALA A 51 9.69 -7.66 -20.60
CA ALA A 51 10.03 -6.44 -21.33
C ALA A 51 10.78 -5.41 -20.48
N VAL A 52 11.66 -4.65 -21.13
CA VAL A 52 12.30 -3.47 -20.56
C VAL A 52 12.01 -2.28 -21.46
N LEU A 53 11.42 -1.23 -20.88
CA LEU A 53 11.10 0.02 -21.57
C LEU A 53 12.26 0.99 -21.37
N THR A 54 12.82 1.47 -22.47
CA THR A 54 13.93 2.44 -22.47
C THR A 54 13.56 3.80 -23.06
N SER A 55 12.30 3.98 -23.46
CA SER A 55 11.72 5.23 -23.96
C SER A 55 10.26 5.39 -23.51
N THR A 56 9.80 6.63 -23.35
CA THR A 56 8.40 6.91 -23.01
C THR A 56 7.44 6.44 -24.11
N ASN A 57 6.39 5.75 -23.72
CA ASN A 57 5.34 5.16 -24.54
C ASN A 57 3.98 5.59 -23.99
N SER A 58 3.14 6.17 -24.84
CA SER A 58 1.83 6.67 -24.41
C SER A 58 0.87 5.55 -24.00
N ALA A 59 1.06 4.32 -24.50
CA ALA A 59 0.33 3.13 -24.08
C ALA A 59 1.08 1.85 -24.44
N MET A 60 1.05 0.86 -23.57
CA MET A 60 1.67 -0.45 -23.77
C MET A 60 0.80 -1.53 -23.15
N THR A 61 0.57 -2.61 -23.90
CA THR A 61 -0.08 -3.82 -23.40
C THR A 61 0.90 -4.97 -23.46
N ILE A 62 1.07 -5.67 -22.34
CA ILE A 62 2.03 -6.74 -22.18
C ILE A 62 1.27 -7.99 -21.74
N SER A 63 1.55 -9.12 -22.40
CA SER A 63 0.88 -10.39 -22.11
C SER A 63 1.88 -11.54 -22.05
N GLY A 64 1.73 -12.41 -21.05
CA GLY A 64 2.61 -13.55 -20.84
C GLY A 64 4.02 -13.14 -20.40
N ALA A 65 4.17 -11.96 -19.79
CA ALA A 65 5.42 -11.50 -19.23
C ALA A 65 5.52 -11.90 -17.76
N ASP A 66 6.66 -12.47 -17.36
CA ASP A 66 6.97 -12.66 -15.95
C ASP A 66 7.32 -11.31 -15.29
N ALA A 67 7.99 -10.43 -16.04
CA ALA A 67 8.39 -9.11 -15.54
C ALA A 67 8.45 -8.01 -16.60
N VAL A 68 8.19 -6.79 -16.16
CA VAL A 68 8.25 -5.55 -16.93
C VAL A 68 8.99 -4.52 -16.12
N ALA A 69 9.97 -3.84 -16.71
CA ALA A 69 10.65 -2.74 -16.05
C ALA A 69 10.67 -1.49 -16.93
N ASP A 70 10.25 -0.38 -16.34
CA ASP A 70 10.27 0.93 -16.98
C ASP A 70 11.49 1.73 -16.53
N THR A 71 12.51 1.82 -17.37
CA THR A 71 13.76 2.51 -17.01
C THR A 71 13.78 3.95 -17.50
N THR A 72 12.62 4.49 -17.88
CA THR A 72 12.50 5.76 -18.59
C THR A 72 12.35 6.92 -17.60
N THR A 73 12.08 8.12 -18.14
CA THR A 73 11.61 9.26 -17.33
C THR A 73 10.14 9.12 -16.91
N GLY A 74 9.50 8.01 -17.30
CA GLY A 74 8.14 7.60 -16.98
C GLY A 74 7.07 8.25 -17.85
N SER A 75 5.87 8.40 -17.30
CA SER A 75 4.63 8.80 -18.02
C SER A 75 4.13 7.75 -19.01
N ASN A 76 4.40 6.48 -18.73
CA ASN A 76 3.94 5.35 -19.53
C ASN A 76 2.58 4.84 -19.05
N ALA A 77 1.72 4.39 -19.95
CA ALA A 77 0.54 3.62 -19.58
C ALA A 77 0.79 2.13 -19.85
N ILE A 78 1.04 1.35 -18.79
CA ILE A 78 1.42 -0.06 -18.86
C ILE A 78 0.21 -0.91 -18.47
N THR A 79 -0.21 -1.83 -19.32
CA THR A 79 -1.28 -2.80 -19.03
C THR A 79 -0.71 -4.21 -19.08
N THR A 80 -0.91 -5.01 -18.04
CA THR A 80 -0.56 -6.44 -18.04
C THR A 80 -1.81 -7.29 -17.88
N THR A 81 -1.89 -8.39 -18.63
CA THR A 81 -3.02 -9.33 -18.56
C THR A 81 -2.68 -10.67 -17.92
N SER A 82 -1.39 -10.90 -17.66
CA SER A 82 -0.85 -12.08 -16.98
C SER A 82 -0.28 -11.72 -15.61
N SER A 83 0.01 -12.73 -14.78
CA SER A 83 0.82 -12.57 -13.58
C SER A 83 2.17 -11.95 -13.95
N THR A 84 2.45 -10.75 -13.46
CA THR A 84 3.63 -10.00 -13.88
C THR A 84 4.16 -9.16 -12.73
N ALA A 85 5.48 -9.10 -12.58
CA ALA A 85 6.16 -8.10 -11.77
C ALA A 85 6.41 -6.83 -12.60
N ILE A 86 5.97 -5.67 -12.12
CA ILE A 86 6.01 -4.40 -12.86
C ILE A 86 6.79 -3.40 -12.04
N PHE A 87 7.94 -2.98 -12.54
CA PHE A 87 8.78 -1.94 -11.97
C PHE A 87 8.53 -0.66 -12.75
N THR A 88 8.05 0.38 -12.06
CA THR A 88 7.60 1.62 -12.70
C THR A 88 8.64 2.74 -12.62
N ALA A 89 8.55 3.65 -13.58
CA ALA A 89 9.21 4.94 -13.61
C ALA A 89 8.26 6.05 -13.10
N PRO A 90 8.77 7.27 -12.86
CA PRO A 90 7.97 8.37 -12.33
C PRO A 90 6.76 8.70 -13.22
N ASN A 91 5.58 8.81 -12.61
CA ASN A 91 4.34 9.19 -13.32
C ASN A 91 3.78 8.12 -14.26
N ASP A 92 4.22 6.87 -14.17
CA ASP A 92 3.59 5.78 -14.88
C ASP A 92 2.17 5.50 -14.36
N THR A 93 1.32 5.03 -15.27
CA THR A 93 -0.01 4.48 -14.98
C THR A 93 0.00 2.98 -15.29
N VAL A 94 -0.29 2.15 -14.30
CA VAL A 94 -0.28 0.69 -14.44
C VAL A 94 -1.69 0.13 -14.31
N THR A 95 -2.09 -0.74 -15.23
CA THR A 95 -3.26 -1.62 -15.09
C THR A 95 -2.78 -3.06 -15.01
N ALA A 96 -2.82 -3.64 -13.80
CA ALA A 96 -2.43 -5.01 -13.53
C ALA A 96 -3.70 -5.90 -13.46
N ALA A 97 -4.08 -6.49 -14.59
CA ALA A 97 -5.27 -7.33 -14.68
C ALA A 97 -5.01 -8.81 -14.40
N GLY A 98 -3.74 -9.24 -14.46
CA GLY A 98 -3.37 -10.61 -14.12
C GLY A 98 -3.42 -10.88 -12.62
N ASN A 99 -3.76 -12.13 -12.26
CA ASN A 99 -3.65 -12.58 -10.86
C ASN A 99 -2.20 -12.60 -10.40
N SER A 100 -1.95 -12.46 -9.10
CA SER A 100 -0.61 -12.50 -8.50
C SER A 100 0.36 -11.49 -9.12
N SER A 101 -0.15 -10.34 -9.55
CA SER A 101 0.69 -9.27 -10.09
C SER A 101 1.38 -8.54 -8.95
N THR A 102 2.63 -8.14 -9.19
CA THR A 102 3.36 -7.27 -8.27
C THR A 102 3.62 -5.94 -8.96
N VAL A 103 3.23 -4.83 -8.36
CA VAL A 103 3.55 -3.48 -8.84
C VAL A 103 4.50 -2.82 -7.85
N VAL A 104 5.64 -2.33 -8.35
CA VAL A 104 6.63 -1.57 -7.58
C VAL A 104 6.63 -0.14 -8.08
N GLY A 105 6.25 0.78 -7.20
CA GLY A 105 6.23 2.22 -7.44
C GLY A 105 7.62 2.79 -7.66
N ALA A 106 7.68 3.93 -8.33
CA ALA A 106 8.92 4.61 -8.67
C ALA A 106 9.55 5.33 -7.47
N ASP A 107 10.85 5.60 -7.56
CA ASP A 107 11.60 6.36 -6.55
C ASP A 107 11.25 7.87 -6.54
N SER A 108 10.52 8.37 -7.54
CA SER A 108 10.03 9.76 -7.57
C SER A 108 8.75 9.88 -8.41
N GLY A 109 8.12 11.06 -8.39
CA GLY A 109 6.84 11.28 -9.07
C GLY A 109 5.69 10.52 -8.41
N THR A 110 4.62 10.27 -9.16
CA THR A 110 3.46 9.51 -8.68
C THR A 110 3.18 8.31 -9.57
N THR A 111 3.39 7.09 -9.08
CA THR A 111 2.90 5.90 -9.78
C THR A 111 1.39 5.79 -9.56
N THR A 112 0.62 5.78 -10.64
CA THR A 112 -0.82 5.48 -10.60
C THR A 112 -1.04 4.01 -10.92
N PHE A 113 -1.90 3.30 -10.19
CA PHE A 113 -2.17 1.90 -10.49
C PHE A 113 -3.67 1.54 -10.40
N MET A 114 -4.03 0.49 -11.12
CA MET A 114 -5.30 -0.22 -11.01
C MET A 114 -5.01 -1.71 -11.00
N SER A 115 -5.33 -2.40 -9.91
CA SER A 115 -5.17 -3.86 -9.78
C SER A 115 -6.54 -4.53 -9.71
N THR A 116 -6.87 -5.31 -10.75
CA THR A 116 -8.14 -6.06 -10.81
C THR A 116 -7.94 -7.56 -10.60
N GLY A 117 -6.71 -8.06 -10.77
CA GLY A 117 -6.34 -9.43 -10.46
C GLY A 117 -6.31 -9.71 -8.95
N SER A 118 -6.53 -10.97 -8.57
CA SER A 118 -6.48 -11.41 -7.17
C SER A 118 -5.06 -11.80 -6.74
N ASN A 119 -4.79 -11.87 -5.43
CA ASN A 119 -3.48 -12.21 -4.85
C ASN A 119 -2.36 -11.23 -5.22
N SER A 120 -2.70 -9.98 -5.52
CA SER A 120 -1.74 -8.99 -6.00
C SER A 120 -1.00 -8.30 -4.86
N SER A 121 0.19 -7.78 -5.16
CA SER A 121 0.98 -6.95 -4.26
C SER A 121 1.29 -5.62 -4.92
N VAL A 122 1.14 -4.52 -4.17
CA VAL A 122 1.54 -3.20 -4.62
C VAL A 122 2.42 -2.60 -3.54
N VAL A 123 3.62 -2.19 -3.91
CA VAL A 123 4.61 -1.62 -3.02
C VAL A 123 5.03 -0.27 -3.57
N GLY A 124 4.83 0.80 -2.80
CA GLY A 124 5.31 2.12 -3.16
C GLY A 124 6.84 2.18 -3.16
N GLY A 125 7.40 2.99 -4.05
CA GLY A 125 8.81 3.39 -3.99
C GLY A 125 9.01 4.61 -3.09
N ALA A 126 10.12 5.33 -3.29
CA ALA A 126 10.33 6.60 -2.59
C ALA A 126 9.38 7.74 -3.06
N GLY A 127 8.79 7.60 -4.26
CA GLY A 127 7.76 8.49 -4.77
C GLY A 127 6.41 8.32 -4.08
N SER A 128 5.39 8.95 -4.66
CA SER A 128 4.00 8.75 -4.28
C SER A 128 3.40 7.57 -5.04
N ILE A 129 2.41 6.92 -4.45
CA ILE A 129 1.64 5.85 -5.11
C ILE A 129 0.14 6.07 -4.90
N SER A 130 -0.64 5.94 -5.96
CA SER A 130 -2.09 6.17 -5.89
C SER A 130 -2.81 5.16 -6.76
N GLY A 131 -3.91 4.59 -6.30
CA GLY A 131 -4.62 3.64 -7.13
C GLY A 131 -5.82 2.95 -6.53
N ALA A 132 -6.41 2.11 -7.35
CA ALA A 132 -7.59 1.33 -7.02
C ALA A 132 -7.29 -0.17 -7.07
N VAL A 133 -7.88 -0.92 -6.14
CA VAL A 133 -7.86 -2.38 -6.11
C VAL A 133 -9.29 -2.89 -6.08
N SER A 134 -9.62 -3.76 -7.03
CA SER A 134 -10.89 -4.50 -7.04
C SER A 134 -10.71 -6.01 -6.97
N GLY A 135 -9.47 -6.50 -7.10
CA GLY A 135 -9.13 -7.90 -6.87
C GLY A 135 -9.23 -8.32 -5.40
N SER A 136 -9.28 -9.63 -5.15
CA SER A 136 -9.30 -10.19 -3.79
C SER A 136 -7.89 -10.48 -3.28
N ASN A 137 -7.68 -10.53 -1.96
CA ASN A 137 -6.42 -10.92 -1.32
C ASN A 137 -5.24 -10.04 -1.76
N THR A 138 -5.26 -8.76 -1.40
CA THR A 138 -4.22 -7.82 -1.84
C THR A 138 -3.34 -7.37 -0.69
N THR A 139 -2.05 -7.18 -0.97
CA THR A 139 -1.13 -6.47 -0.07
C THR A 139 -0.78 -5.12 -0.64
N LEU A 140 -0.97 -4.05 0.13
CA LEU A 140 -0.65 -2.68 -0.23
C LEU A 140 0.37 -2.12 0.76
N ILE A 141 1.49 -1.63 0.26
CA ILE A 141 2.51 -0.97 1.06
C ILE A 141 2.69 0.43 0.48
N GLY A 142 2.49 1.45 1.31
CA GLY A 142 2.70 2.84 0.94
C GLY A 142 4.14 3.12 0.53
N GLY A 143 4.33 4.16 -0.28
CA GLY A 143 5.65 4.71 -0.57
C GLY A 143 6.20 5.55 0.59
N THR A 144 7.29 6.28 0.37
CA THR A 144 7.80 7.19 1.41
C THR A 144 7.14 8.56 1.39
N SER A 145 6.59 8.97 0.24
CA SER A 145 5.90 10.26 0.07
C SER A 145 4.40 10.13 0.43
N SER A 146 3.49 10.28 -0.54
CA SER A 146 2.05 10.13 -0.29
C SER A 146 1.53 8.80 -0.85
N SER A 147 0.55 8.21 -0.19
CA SER A 147 -0.12 6.99 -0.63
C SER A 147 -1.63 7.14 -0.56
N ALA A 148 -2.31 6.79 -1.65
CA ALA A 148 -3.77 6.85 -1.72
C ALA A 148 -4.33 5.55 -2.31
N PHE A 149 -5.13 4.83 -1.52
CA PHE A 149 -5.64 3.53 -1.90
C PHE A 149 -7.17 3.51 -1.81
N SER A 150 -7.82 3.17 -2.93
CA SER A 150 -9.24 2.84 -2.96
C SER A 150 -9.39 1.33 -3.13
N VAL A 151 -10.04 0.66 -2.19
CA VAL A 151 -10.15 -0.81 -2.21
C VAL A 151 -11.62 -1.21 -2.18
N ALA A 152 -12.04 -1.99 -3.17
CA ALA A 152 -13.41 -2.47 -3.33
C ALA A 152 -13.52 -3.99 -3.48
N GLY A 153 -12.39 -4.71 -3.50
CA GLY A 153 -12.36 -6.17 -3.56
C GLY A 153 -13.08 -6.83 -2.36
N ALA A 154 -13.51 -8.08 -2.50
CA ALA A 154 -14.25 -8.79 -1.45
C ALA A 154 -13.37 -9.74 -0.59
N GLY A 155 -12.05 -9.72 -0.80
CA GLY A 155 -11.09 -10.60 -0.13
C GLY A 155 -10.35 -9.92 1.02
N ASN A 156 -9.36 -10.63 1.58
CA ASN A 156 -8.54 -10.06 2.65
C ASN A 156 -7.66 -8.94 2.10
N LEU A 157 -7.41 -7.92 2.92
CA LEU A 157 -6.47 -6.85 2.62
C LEU A 157 -5.41 -6.77 3.72
N ALA A 158 -4.15 -6.65 3.32
CA ALA A 158 -3.09 -6.19 4.21
C ALA A 158 -2.59 -4.82 3.72
N VAL A 159 -2.63 -3.81 4.58
CA VAL A 159 -2.10 -2.47 4.28
C VAL A 159 -1.03 -2.07 5.29
N ALA A 160 0.09 -1.57 4.79
CA ALA A 160 1.02 -0.76 5.54
C ALA A 160 1.00 0.66 4.99
N GLY A 161 0.75 1.65 5.85
CA GLY A 161 0.79 3.06 5.47
C GLY A 161 2.16 3.52 4.96
N SER A 162 2.18 4.66 4.30
CA SER A 162 3.39 5.40 3.93
C SER A 162 4.09 6.00 5.15
N THR A 163 5.33 6.43 4.96
CA THR A 163 6.03 7.27 5.95
C THR A 163 5.62 8.75 5.90
N GLY A 164 4.96 9.17 4.81
CA GLY A 164 4.36 10.50 4.68
C GLY A 164 2.87 10.47 4.98
N SER A 165 2.03 10.84 4.01
CA SER A 165 0.57 10.81 4.18
C SER A 165 -0.05 9.58 3.52
N THR A 166 -1.03 8.98 4.18
CA THR A 166 -1.78 7.83 3.70
C THR A 166 -3.28 8.11 3.73
N THR A 167 -3.97 7.81 2.64
CA THR A 167 -5.44 7.73 2.61
C THR A 167 -5.84 6.34 2.14
N ILE A 168 -6.67 5.67 2.92
CA ILE A 168 -7.22 4.35 2.62
C ILE A 168 -8.74 4.47 2.66
N ASN A 169 -9.38 4.22 1.52
CA ASN A 169 -10.83 4.14 1.44
C ASN A 169 -11.23 2.70 1.15
N LEU A 170 -11.69 1.98 2.18
CA LEU A 170 -12.26 0.64 2.01
C LEU A 170 -13.76 0.76 1.75
N THR A 171 -14.15 0.38 0.54
CA THR A 171 -15.56 0.23 0.13
C THR A 171 -15.91 -1.24 -0.07
N GLN A 172 -15.12 -2.13 0.53
CA GLN A 172 -15.29 -3.57 0.45
C GLN A 172 -16.67 -3.95 0.97
N THR A 173 -17.41 -4.72 0.17
CA THR A 173 -18.77 -5.20 0.51
C THR A 173 -18.75 -6.55 1.21
N GLY A 174 -17.57 -7.18 1.33
CA GLY A 174 -17.37 -8.47 1.99
C GLY A 174 -17.25 -8.37 3.51
N THR A 175 -17.18 -9.54 4.15
CA THR A 175 -16.93 -9.72 5.59
C THR A 175 -15.49 -10.14 5.88
N ALA A 176 -14.60 -10.03 4.88
CA ALA A 176 -13.20 -10.39 5.02
C ALA A 176 -12.51 -9.46 6.02
N GLY A 177 -11.72 -10.03 6.93
CA GLY A 177 -10.95 -9.26 7.89
C GLY A 177 -9.73 -8.65 7.20
N ASN A 178 -9.49 -7.37 7.46
CA ASN A 178 -8.36 -6.62 6.95
C ASN A 178 -7.33 -6.40 8.05
N ILE A 179 -6.05 -6.30 7.68
CA ILE A 179 -4.98 -5.91 8.58
C ILE A 179 -4.41 -4.58 8.08
N ILE A 180 -4.41 -3.57 8.95
CA ILE A 180 -3.94 -2.23 8.61
C ILE A 180 -2.92 -1.80 9.65
N ALA A 181 -1.67 -1.64 9.25
CA ALA A 181 -0.65 -0.98 10.05
C ALA A 181 -0.60 0.50 9.69
N THR A 182 -0.91 1.38 10.64
CA THR A 182 -0.81 2.81 10.41
C THR A 182 0.64 3.26 10.51
N ASN A 183 1.10 4.07 9.55
CA ASN A 183 2.39 4.77 9.54
C ASN A 183 3.55 4.05 10.29
N PRO A 184 3.94 2.82 9.87
CA PRO A 184 4.77 1.92 10.69
C PRO A 184 6.19 2.41 10.97
N ASN A 185 6.67 3.44 10.26
CA ASN A 185 8.04 3.98 10.42
C ASN A 185 8.08 5.39 11.04
N GLY A 186 6.95 5.89 11.58
CA GLY A 186 6.90 7.06 12.47
C GLY A 186 7.12 8.45 11.82
N GLY A 187 6.79 9.50 12.58
CA GLY A 187 6.96 10.92 12.22
C GLY A 187 5.68 11.77 12.34
N ASN A 188 5.59 12.83 11.54
CA ASN A 188 4.38 13.65 11.33
C ASN A 188 3.42 13.04 10.29
N ALA A 189 3.55 11.73 10.07
CA ALA A 189 2.75 11.01 9.10
C ALA A 189 1.26 11.11 9.45
N THR A 190 0.42 11.25 8.44
CA THR A 190 -1.02 11.30 8.61
C THR A 190 -1.69 10.14 7.93
N LEU A 191 -2.62 9.47 8.62
CA LEU A 191 -3.42 8.42 8.01
C LEU A 191 -4.91 8.73 8.16
N GLN A 192 -5.65 8.60 7.07
CA GLN A 192 -7.10 8.52 7.10
C GLN A 192 -7.52 7.16 6.55
N ALA A 193 -8.23 6.37 7.35
CA ALA A 193 -8.77 5.09 6.93
C ALA A 193 -10.27 5.00 7.21
N THR A 194 -11.02 4.42 6.27
CA THR A 194 -12.37 3.90 6.50
C THR A 194 -12.28 2.39 6.41
N LEU A 195 -12.73 1.69 7.45
CA LEU A 195 -12.72 0.23 7.53
C LEU A 195 -13.87 -0.40 6.74
N SER A 196 -13.81 -1.71 6.53
CA SER A 196 -14.87 -2.40 5.81
C SER A 196 -16.18 -2.36 6.59
N ALA A 197 -17.32 -2.35 5.90
CA ALA A 197 -18.60 -2.16 6.60
C ALA A 197 -18.93 -3.32 7.57
N ASN A 198 -18.52 -4.55 7.28
CA ASN A 198 -18.90 -5.75 8.02
C ASN A 198 -17.74 -6.71 8.35
N GLY A 199 -16.51 -6.43 7.91
CA GLY A 199 -15.36 -7.29 8.18
C GLY A 199 -14.80 -7.02 9.57
N ALA A 200 -14.29 -8.06 10.23
CA ALA A 200 -13.56 -7.91 11.50
C ALA A 200 -12.13 -7.45 11.20
N ASP A 201 -11.89 -6.15 11.33
CA ASP A 201 -10.65 -5.52 10.91
C ASP A 201 -9.67 -5.39 12.08
N SER A 202 -8.38 -5.60 11.83
CA SER A 202 -7.31 -5.41 12.79
C SER A 202 -6.47 -4.21 12.37
N VAL A 203 -6.45 -3.20 13.23
CA VAL A 203 -5.64 -1.99 13.05
C VAL A 203 -4.50 -1.99 14.06
N ILE A 204 -3.28 -1.77 13.60
CA ILE A 204 -2.12 -1.56 14.46
C ILE A 204 -1.73 -0.10 14.35
N GLY A 205 -1.85 0.63 15.46
CA GLY A 205 -1.40 2.01 15.59
C GLY A 205 0.12 2.11 15.47
N GLY A 206 0.59 3.00 14.60
CA GLY A 206 1.99 3.43 14.50
C GLY A 206 2.20 4.85 15.03
N GLY A 207 3.21 5.53 14.49
CA GLY A 207 3.49 6.92 14.84
C GLY A 207 2.66 7.93 14.05
N GLY A 208 2.71 9.21 14.47
CA GLY A 208 2.04 10.31 13.77
C GLY A 208 0.57 10.45 14.13
N ALA A 209 -0.24 11.03 13.26
CA ALA A 209 -1.66 11.27 13.51
C ALA A 209 -2.54 10.42 12.60
N SER A 210 -3.37 9.55 13.16
CA SER A 210 -4.30 8.73 12.38
C SER A 210 -5.75 9.03 12.73
N THR A 211 -6.63 9.04 11.73
CA THR A 211 -8.08 9.02 11.89
C THR A 211 -8.62 7.78 11.21
N ILE A 212 -9.29 6.94 11.98
CA ILE A 212 -9.84 5.67 11.51
C ILE A 212 -11.34 5.72 11.75
N THR A 213 -12.12 5.47 10.70
CA THR A 213 -13.57 5.24 10.82
C THR A 213 -13.79 3.74 10.83
N ALA A 214 -14.22 3.23 11.98
CA ALA A 214 -14.52 1.82 12.20
C ALA A 214 -15.72 1.36 11.36
N GLY A 215 -15.77 0.05 11.11
CA GLY A 215 -16.90 -0.60 10.48
C GLY A 215 -18.00 -0.96 11.48
N ALA A 216 -18.98 -1.74 11.05
CA ALA A 216 -19.88 -2.45 11.95
C ALA A 216 -19.35 -3.84 12.33
N GLY A 217 -18.18 -4.24 11.83
CA GLY A 217 -17.50 -5.48 12.20
C GLY A 217 -16.95 -5.43 13.62
N HIS A 218 -16.41 -6.55 14.09
CA HIS A 218 -15.76 -6.65 15.39
C HIS A 218 -14.29 -6.28 15.23
N ASP A 219 -13.99 -4.99 15.32
CA ASP A 219 -12.66 -4.47 15.01
C ASP A 219 -11.72 -4.58 16.22
N VAL A 220 -10.41 -4.70 15.96
CA VAL A 220 -9.37 -4.69 16.98
C VAL A 220 -8.40 -3.57 16.69
N PHE A 221 -8.24 -2.66 17.65
CA PHE A 221 -7.30 -1.54 17.59
C PHE A 221 -6.14 -1.80 18.55
N GLY A 222 -5.01 -2.21 18.00
CA GLY A 222 -3.79 -2.57 18.72
C GLY A 222 -2.79 -1.43 18.79
N PHE A 223 -2.21 -1.21 19.96
CA PHE A 223 -1.16 -0.22 20.20
C PHE A 223 0.01 -0.90 20.91
N VAL A 224 1.21 -0.76 20.36
CA VAL A 224 2.40 -1.46 20.85
C VAL A 224 3.47 -0.46 21.25
N ASN A 225 3.95 -0.57 22.48
CA ASN A 225 5.00 0.28 23.02
C ASN A 225 6.27 0.25 22.14
N GLY A 226 6.80 1.42 21.81
CA GLY A 226 7.97 1.58 20.95
C GLY A 226 7.69 1.48 19.44
N HIS A 227 6.46 1.12 19.04
CA HIS A 227 5.97 1.23 17.66
C HIS A 227 4.98 2.40 17.52
N ALA A 228 4.08 2.53 18.50
CA ALA A 228 3.21 3.69 18.64
C ALA A 228 3.95 4.89 19.27
N GLY A 229 3.32 6.06 19.21
CA GLY A 229 3.83 7.31 19.80
C GLY A 229 3.10 8.56 19.31
N GLY A 230 1.89 8.38 18.80
CA GLY A 230 1.15 9.34 17.99
C GLY A 230 -0.17 9.79 18.61
N SER A 231 -1.06 10.29 17.76
CA SER A 231 -2.44 10.58 18.11
C SER A 231 -3.38 9.83 17.17
N GLU A 232 -4.21 8.97 17.74
CA GLU A 232 -5.21 8.22 17.00
C GLU A 232 -6.61 8.72 17.36
N VAL A 233 -7.44 8.92 16.34
CA VAL A 233 -8.87 9.16 16.48
C VAL A 233 -9.58 7.97 15.87
N ILE A 234 -10.39 7.29 16.66
CA ILE A 234 -11.23 6.18 16.22
C ILE A 234 -12.68 6.66 16.26
N ILE A 235 -13.32 6.68 15.10
CA ILE A 235 -14.71 7.08 14.91
C ILE A 235 -15.54 5.81 14.76
N GLY A 236 -16.69 5.73 15.45
CA GLY A 236 -17.59 4.58 15.33
C GLY A 236 -17.18 3.38 16.19
N PHE A 237 -16.22 3.54 17.10
CA PHE A 237 -15.89 2.52 18.10
C PHE A 237 -17.15 2.14 18.90
N ASN A 238 -17.40 0.84 19.05
CA ASN A 238 -18.58 0.30 19.70
C ASN A 238 -18.23 -0.89 20.62
N SER A 239 -19.25 -1.44 21.31
CA SER A 239 -19.06 -2.49 22.31
C SER A 239 -18.58 -3.85 21.77
N SER A 240 -18.61 -4.06 20.45
CA SER A 240 -18.07 -5.27 19.82
C SER A 240 -16.59 -5.14 19.44
N ASP A 241 -16.07 -3.91 19.42
CA ASP A 241 -14.68 -3.62 19.13
C ASP A 241 -13.80 -3.83 20.35
N ASN A 242 -12.50 -4.01 20.13
CA ASN A 242 -11.52 -4.21 21.18
C ASN A 242 -10.35 -3.23 21.05
N LEU A 243 -9.91 -2.73 22.19
CA LEU A 243 -8.61 -2.06 22.32
C LEU A 243 -7.60 -3.04 22.92
N ALA A 244 -6.47 -3.19 22.24
CA ALA A 244 -5.38 -4.05 22.67
C ALA A 244 -4.12 -3.22 22.89
N PHE A 245 -3.48 -3.40 24.03
CA PHE A 245 -2.23 -2.72 24.34
C PHE A 245 -1.10 -3.72 24.62
N GLY A 246 0.01 -3.60 23.91
CA GLY A 246 1.15 -4.50 24.00
C GLY A 246 2.43 -3.80 24.46
N GLY A 247 3.20 -4.44 25.35
CA GLY A 247 4.56 -4.02 25.68
C GLY A 247 4.71 -2.82 26.64
N TYR A 248 3.63 -2.30 27.20
CA TYR A 248 3.66 -1.15 28.12
C TYR A 248 4.05 -1.50 29.57
N GLY A 249 4.18 -2.79 29.92
CA GLY A 249 4.63 -3.20 31.26
C GLY A 249 3.74 -2.67 32.38
N TYR A 250 2.43 -2.86 32.25
CA TYR A 250 1.44 -2.27 33.15
C TYR A 250 1.71 -2.57 34.63
N SER A 251 1.85 -1.50 35.39
CA SER A 251 1.88 -1.46 36.85
C SER A 251 0.88 -0.40 37.32
N ILE A 252 0.62 -0.32 38.62
CA ILE A 252 -0.28 0.71 39.18
C ILE A 252 0.14 2.14 38.85
N THR A 253 1.42 2.38 38.52
CA THR A 253 1.96 3.70 38.17
C THR A 253 2.07 3.91 36.66
N ASN A 254 1.75 2.89 35.85
CA ASN A 254 1.91 2.90 34.41
C ASN A 254 0.67 2.42 33.65
N THR A 255 -0.50 2.48 34.27
CA THR A 255 -1.78 2.19 33.61
C THR A 255 -2.16 3.27 32.60
N PRO A 256 -2.86 2.91 31.51
CA PRO A 256 -3.48 3.91 30.64
C PRO A 256 -4.36 4.85 31.47
N SER A 257 -4.31 6.14 31.17
CA SER A 257 -5.20 7.11 31.81
C SER A 257 -6.37 7.45 30.89
N GLU A 258 -7.59 7.49 31.43
CA GLU A 258 -8.82 7.82 30.69
C GLU A 258 -9.44 9.13 31.17
N THR A 259 -9.78 10.00 30.22
CA THR A 259 -10.49 11.26 30.47
C THR A 259 -11.60 11.44 29.44
N LEU A 260 -12.83 11.56 29.93
CA LEU A 260 -13.96 11.91 29.09
C LEU A 260 -13.91 13.39 28.73
N THR A 261 -14.05 13.69 27.43
CA THR A 261 -14.07 15.05 26.88
C THR A 261 -15.35 15.27 26.07
N ALA A 262 -15.58 16.49 25.58
CA ALA A 262 -16.68 16.76 24.66
C ALA A 262 -16.56 16.01 23.32
N ALA A 263 -15.36 15.57 22.94
CA ALA A 263 -15.13 14.81 21.72
C ALA A 263 -15.37 13.30 21.90
N GLY A 264 -15.33 12.80 23.14
CA GLY A 264 -15.40 11.38 23.48
C GLY A 264 -14.39 11.00 24.56
N ASP A 265 -14.15 9.70 24.73
CA ASP A 265 -13.17 9.18 25.68
C ASP A 265 -11.74 9.32 25.14
N VAL A 266 -10.83 9.83 25.96
CA VAL A 266 -9.43 10.07 25.61
C VAL A 266 -8.55 9.23 26.52
N ILE A 267 -7.87 8.27 25.90
CA ILE A 267 -6.91 7.37 26.54
C ILE A 267 -5.50 7.87 26.27
N LYS A 268 -4.67 7.97 27.30
CA LYS A 268 -3.24 8.29 27.17
C LYS A 268 -2.37 7.17 27.70
N LEU A 269 -1.39 6.77 26.90
CA LEU A 269 -0.42 5.73 27.23
C LEU A 269 0.89 6.35 27.74
N SER A 270 1.75 5.51 28.33
CA SER A 270 2.98 5.96 29.00
C SER A 270 4.05 6.51 28.06
N ASP A 271 3.99 6.17 26.77
CA ASP A 271 4.87 6.67 25.72
C ASP A 271 4.38 8.00 25.10
N GLY A 272 3.26 8.54 25.59
CA GLY A 272 2.63 9.76 25.08
C GLY A 272 1.59 9.53 23.99
N THR A 273 1.39 8.29 23.52
CA THR A 273 0.32 7.95 22.58
C THR A 273 -1.03 8.39 23.13
N THR A 274 -1.81 9.10 22.31
CA THR A 274 -3.15 9.57 22.67
C THR A 274 -4.18 8.98 21.74
N ILE A 275 -5.16 8.26 22.30
CA ILE A 275 -6.23 7.61 21.57
C ILE A 275 -7.54 8.30 21.94
N THR A 276 -8.27 8.79 20.95
CA THR A 276 -9.59 9.39 21.14
C THR A 276 -10.64 8.50 20.51
N LEU A 277 -11.56 7.99 21.33
CA LEU A 277 -12.74 7.26 20.89
C LEU A 277 -13.86 8.27 20.65
N GLN A 278 -13.92 8.78 19.42
CA GLN A 278 -14.79 9.90 19.11
C GLN A 278 -16.26 9.48 19.18
N GLY A 279 -17.05 10.24 19.93
CA GLY A 279 -18.48 9.97 20.15
C GLY A 279 -18.77 8.88 21.19
N TYR A 280 -17.74 8.27 21.79
CA TYR A 280 -17.89 7.34 22.90
C TYR A 280 -18.02 8.12 24.21
N ASP A 281 -19.15 7.99 24.90
CA ASP A 281 -19.61 8.92 25.95
C ASP A 281 -19.35 8.46 27.39
N HIS A 282 -18.65 7.35 27.56
CA HIS A 282 -18.30 6.78 28.85
C HIS A 282 -16.87 6.23 28.83
N LYS A 283 -16.34 5.95 30.02
CA LYS A 283 -15.01 5.35 30.19
C LYS A 283 -15.07 3.84 29.95
N LEU A 284 -14.01 3.25 29.42
CA LEU A 284 -13.91 1.79 29.31
C LEU A 284 -13.55 1.14 30.65
N TRP A 285 -12.79 1.84 31.50
CA TRP A 285 -12.37 1.36 32.82
C TRP A 285 -12.79 2.35 33.90
N SER A 286 -13.98 2.14 34.49
CA SER A 286 -14.50 2.90 35.63
C SER A 286 -14.69 2.03 36.86
#